data_AF-A0A835KMR5-F1
#
_entry.id   AF-A0A835KMR5-F1
#
_cell.length_a   1.000
_cell.length_b   1.000
_cell.length_c   1.000
_cell.angle_alpha   90.00
_cell.angle_beta   90.00
_cell.angle_gamma   90.00
#
_symmetry.space_group_name_H-M   'P 1'
#
loop_
_entity.id
_entity.type
_entity.pdbx_description
1 polymer ?
#
loop_
_entity_poly.entity_id
_entity_poly.type
_entity_poly.pdbx_seq_one_letter_code
_entity_poly.pdbx_strand_id
1 'polypeptide(L)'
;MARDFGNRCSLLPAAVLHPGSVSDIAAAVGHVFSLGERSPLTVAARGHGHSLMCQSQAAGGIVVRMESLRGDRLQVVHGAACHRSSTHREESSGSTCSTRPSGRGDVVTCSPEENADLFYAALGGLGQFGIITRARIALEPAPKMVRWIRVLYSDFASFTEDQEMLIMAEKTFDYIEGFVIINRTGILNNWRTSFKASGPSPSKPFSVGWKGFILPRAN
;
A
#
# COMPACT_ATOMS: atom_id res chain seq x y z
N MET A 1 14.15 15.62 -1.49
CA MET A 1 13.09 15.31 -0.50
C MET A 1 12.00 16.40 -0.43
N ALA A 2 11.76 17.16 -1.50
CA ALA A 2 10.78 18.25 -1.53
C ALA A 2 9.82 18.11 -2.73
N ARG A 3 9.64 16.90 -3.23
CA ARG A 3 8.70 16.54 -4.29
C ARG A 3 8.18 15.14 -4.02
N ASP A 4 7.02 14.81 -4.54
CA ASP A 4 6.43 13.48 -4.49
C ASP A 4 5.84 13.12 -5.85
N PHE A 5 5.26 11.93 -5.96
CA PHE A 5 4.73 11.42 -7.22
C PHE A 5 3.64 12.31 -7.83
N GLY A 6 2.83 12.98 -6.99
CA GLY A 6 1.80 13.89 -7.46
C GLY A 6 2.35 15.12 -8.19
N ASN A 7 3.58 15.55 -7.87
CA ASN A 7 4.21 16.75 -8.44
C ASN A 7 3.36 18.03 -8.31
N ARG A 8 2.45 18.09 -7.32
CA ARG A 8 1.56 19.26 -7.11
C ARG A 8 2.07 20.23 -6.07
N CYS A 9 3.01 19.81 -5.22
CA CYS A 9 3.50 20.59 -4.10
C CYS A 9 4.98 20.31 -3.83
N SER A 10 5.68 21.30 -3.27
CA SER A 10 7.11 21.26 -3.02
C SER A 10 7.46 21.98 -1.72
N LEU A 11 7.56 21.23 -0.63
CA LEU A 11 7.88 21.73 0.70
C LEU A 11 9.34 21.41 1.01
N LEU A 12 10.17 22.45 1.15
CA LEU A 12 11.58 22.29 1.48
C LEU A 12 11.73 21.90 2.96
N PRO A 13 12.40 20.78 3.27
CA PRO A 13 12.77 20.46 4.64
C PRO A 13 13.95 21.31 5.10
N ALA A 14 14.07 21.53 6.40
CA ALA A 14 15.28 22.10 7.01
C ALA A 14 16.43 21.09 7.00
N ALA A 15 16.15 19.80 7.17
CA ALA A 15 17.14 18.74 7.11
C ALA A 15 16.56 17.42 6.58
N VAL A 16 17.44 16.56 6.06
CA VAL A 16 17.10 15.18 5.69
C VAL A 16 17.93 14.24 6.55
N LEU A 17 17.26 13.39 7.33
CA LEU A 17 17.90 12.35 8.11
C LEU A 17 18.08 11.11 7.23
N HIS A 18 19.31 10.60 7.18
CA HIS A 18 19.68 9.33 6.57
C HIS A 18 20.00 8.32 7.67
N PRO A 19 18.99 7.72 8.33
CA PRO A 19 19.21 6.81 9.45
C PRO A 19 20.03 5.56 9.05
N GLY A 20 21.08 5.27 9.82
CA GLY A 20 21.80 3.99 9.77
C GLY A 20 21.16 2.94 10.69
N SER A 21 20.37 3.37 11.68
CA SER A 21 19.66 2.49 12.61
C SER A 21 18.31 3.08 13.06
N VAL A 22 17.47 2.24 13.68
CA VAL A 22 16.23 2.68 14.34
C VAL A 22 16.53 3.71 15.44
N SER A 23 17.67 3.59 16.11
CA SER A 23 18.11 4.52 17.16
C SER A 23 18.32 5.94 16.64
N ASP A 24 18.77 6.13 15.40
CA ASP A 24 18.93 7.48 14.82
C ASP A 24 17.58 8.18 14.65
N ILE A 25 16.55 7.42 14.26
CA ILE A 25 15.18 7.92 14.13
C ILE A 25 14.63 8.28 15.51
N ALA A 26 14.78 7.38 16.48
CA ALA A 26 14.36 7.57 17.86
C ALA A 26 15.01 8.82 18.46
N ALA A 27 16.31 9.01 18.25
CA ALA A 27 17.05 10.18 18.71
C ALA A 27 16.55 11.48 18.05
N ALA A 28 16.29 11.48 16.74
CA ALA A 28 15.76 12.66 16.05
C ALA A 28 14.36 13.05 16.53
N VAL A 29 13.45 12.08 16.68
CA VAL A 29 12.10 12.31 17.19
C VAL A 29 12.14 12.77 18.65
N GLY A 30 12.92 12.08 19.49
CA GLY A 30 13.10 12.44 20.90
C GLY A 30 13.70 13.83 21.09
N HIS A 31 14.66 14.22 20.24
CA HIS A 31 15.22 15.57 20.23
C HIS A 31 14.15 16.61 19.88
N VAL A 32 13.41 16.42 18.78
CA VAL A 32 12.33 17.34 18.39
C VAL A 32 11.28 17.47 19.50
N PHE A 33 10.91 16.36 20.14
CA PHE A 33 10.00 16.36 21.27
C PHE A 33 10.54 17.12 22.49
N SER A 34 11.84 16.99 22.80
CA SER A 34 12.47 17.68 23.93
C SER A 34 12.49 19.20 23.79
N LEU A 35 12.37 19.73 22.56
CA LEU A 35 12.24 21.17 22.30
C LEU A 35 10.87 21.72 22.74
N GLY A 36 9.90 20.84 23.00
CA GLY A 36 8.56 21.19 23.47
C GLY A 36 7.70 21.89 22.41
N GLU A 37 6.51 22.30 22.84
CA GLU A 37 5.43 22.82 21.98
C GLU A 37 5.78 24.13 21.26
N ARG A 38 6.83 24.83 21.66
CA ARG A 38 7.26 26.10 21.04
C ARG A 38 8.08 25.89 19.77
N SER A 39 8.54 24.67 19.52
CA SER A 39 9.32 24.37 18.32
C SER A 39 8.38 24.14 17.13
N PRO A 40 8.60 24.81 15.98
CA PRO A 40 7.85 24.53 14.75
C PRO A 40 8.37 23.28 14.01
N LEU A 41 9.41 22.61 14.55
CA LEU A 41 10.02 21.46 13.89
C LEU A 41 9.06 20.27 13.86
N THR A 42 8.86 19.75 12.65
CA THR A 42 8.09 18.55 12.39
C THR A 42 9.00 17.47 11.81
N VAL A 43 8.59 16.21 11.96
CA VAL A 43 9.29 15.06 11.38
C VAL A 43 8.34 14.33 10.44
N ALA A 44 8.79 14.07 9.21
CA ALA A 44 8.05 13.25 8.25
C ALA A 44 8.86 12.03 7.84
N ALA A 45 8.31 10.83 8.04
CA ALA A 45 8.88 9.62 7.46
C ALA A 45 8.56 9.57 5.96
N ARG A 46 9.59 9.27 5.16
CA ARG A 46 9.46 9.14 3.71
C ARG A 46 9.98 7.80 3.24
N GLY A 47 9.05 6.97 2.73
CA GLY A 47 9.35 5.79 1.92
C GLY A 47 9.68 6.18 0.47
N HIS A 48 9.08 5.51 -0.51
CA HIS A 48 9.32 5.75 -1.94
C HIS A 48 8.73 7.07 -2.49
N GLY A 49 8.02 7.85 -1.68
CA GLY A 49 7.52 9.17 -2.09
C GLY A 49 6.34 9.13 -3.07
N HIS A 50 5.51 8.08 -3.04
CA HIS A 50 4.28 7.94 -3.84
C HIS A 50 3.09 8.77 -3.35
N SER A 51 3.28 9.60 -2.32
CA SER A 51 2.34 10.64 -1.91
C SER A 51 1.92 11.50 -3.11
N LEU A 52 0.65 11.93 -3.12
CA LEU A 52 0.10 12.78 -4.19
C LEU A 52 0.01 14.25 -3.81
N MET A 53 0.02 14.55 -2.51
CA MET A 53 -0.22 15.87 -1.93
C MET A 53 0.61 16.07 -0.65
N CYS A 54 1.94 15.99 -0.75
CA CYS A 54 2.89 16.38 0.30
C CYS A 54 2.84 15.61 1.62
N GLN A 55 2.12 14.49 1.70
CA GLN A 55 1.99 13.72 2.95
C GLN A 55 3.32 13.19 3.49
N SER A 56 4.34 13.05 2.63
CA SER A 56 5.69 12.60 2.99
C SER A 56 6.74 13.73 2.95
N GLN A 57 6.32 14.98 3.14
CA GLN A 57 7.18 16.17 3.17
C GLN A 57 6.98 16.92 4.50
N ALA A 58 8.01 17.61 4.98
CA ALA A 58 7.96 18.42 6.20
C ALA A 58 8.52 19.81 5.91
N ALA A 59 7.66 20.83 5.78
CA ALA A 59 8.07 22.20 5.51
C ALA A 59 8.89 22.76 6.68
N GLY A 60 10.15 23.12 6.44
CA GLY A 60 11.06 23.58 7.48
C GLY A 60 11.36 22.55 8.58
N GLY A 61 10.96 21.28 8.37
CA GLY A 61 11.14 20.19 9.32
C GLY A 61 12.24 19.21 8.90
N ILE A 62 12.20 18.01 9.47
CA ILE A 62 13.13 16.92 9.20
C ILE A 62 12.40 15.85 8.40
N VAL A 63 12.93 15.50 7.22
CA VAL A 63 12.44 14.34 6.47
C VAL A 63 13.35 13.15 6.74
N VAL A 64 12.79 12.05 7.25
CA VAL A 64 13.50 10.80 7.50
C VAL A 64 13.44 9.93 6.25
N ARG A 65 14.59 9.65 5.64
CA ARG A 65 14.68 8.76 4.47
C ARG A 65 14.63 7.30 4.90
N MET A 66 13.45 6.71 4.90
CA MET A 66 13.26 5.32 5.38
C MET A 66 14.01 4.29 4.53
N GLU A 67 14.23 4.55 3.23
CA GLU A 67 15.02 3.69 2.34
C GLU A 67 16.50 3.57 2.73
N SER A 68 17.02 4.48 3.55
CA SER A 68 18.42 4.41 4.00
C SER A 68 18.64 3.45 5.15
N LEU A 69 17.58 3.06 5.86
CA LEU A 69 17.64 1.98 6.84
C LEU A 69 17.86 0.66 6.12
N ARG A 70 19.11 0.21 6.10
CA ARG A 70 19.45 -1.15 5.70
C ARG A 70 19.33 -2.04 6.92
N GLY A 71 18.17 -2.68 7.08
CA GLY A 71 17.94 -3.71 8.09
C GLY A 71 18.08 -5.10 7.49
N ASP A 72 18.89 -5.95 8.13
CA ASP A 72 18.96 -7.38 7.83
C ASP A 72 17.59 -8.06 8.00
N ARG A 73 17.22 -8.80 6.95
CA ARG A 73 16.21 -9.88 6.92
C ARG A 73 14.76 -9.47 7.21
N LEU A 74 13.98 -9.41 6.13
CA LEU A 74 12.60 -9.89 6.12
C LEU A 74 12.53 -11.18 6.95
N GLN A 75 11.99 -11.11 8.17
CA GLN A 75 11.76 -12.30 8.98
C GLN A 75 10.43 -12.89 8.54
N VAL A 76 10.54 -13.90 7.67
CA VAL A 76 9.42 -14.74 7.26
C VAL A 76 9.00 -15.60 8.46
N VAL A 77 7.86 -15.29 9.06
CA VAL A 77 7.24 -16.13 10.10
C VAL A 77 6.09 -16.89 9.44
N HIS A 78 6.17 -18.22 9.41
CA HIS A 78 5.07 -19.08 8.94
C HIS A 78 4.01 -19.13 10.06
N GLY A 79 3.01 -18.26 9.97
CA GLY A 79 1.82 -18.28 10.84
C GLY A 79 0.63 -18.92 10.10
N ALA A 80 -0.23 -19.63 10.83
CA ALA A 80 -1.46 -20.18 10.28
C ALA A 80 -2.36 -19.03 9.78
N ALA A 81 -2.71 -19.05 8.48
CA ALA A 81 -3.60 -18.08 7.88
C ALA A 81 -4.99 -18.15 8.52
N CYS A 82 -5.55 -17.00 8.91
CA CYS A 82 -6.95 -16.89 9.24
C CYS A 82 -7.75 -16.90 7.93
N HIS A 83 -8.45 -18.00 7.64
CA HIS A 83 -9.37 -18.06 6.51
C HIS A 83 -10.53 -17.07 6.73
N ARG A 84 -10.48 -15.92 6.05
CA ARG A 84 -11.64 -15.05 5.84
C ARG A 84 -11.46 -14.27 4.52
N SER A 85 -12.54 -14.25 3.75
CA SER A 85 -12.71 -13.77 2.36
C SER A 85 -11.69 -12.77 1.81
N SER A 86 -11.24 -13.06 0.58
CA SER A 86 -10.34 -12.33 -0.32
C SER A 86 -10.83 -10.93 -0.73
N THR A 87 -11.00 -10.06 0.26
CA THR A 87 -10.59 -8.66 0.11
C THR A 87 -9.27 -8.57 0.86
N HIS A 88 -8.20 -8.10 0.21
CA HIS A 88 -6.95 -7.80 0.91
C HIS A 88 -7.22 -6.72 1.96
N ARG A 89 -7.65 -7.13 3.15
CA ARG A 89 -7.55 -6.34 4.36
C ARG A 89 -6.08 -6.41 4.76
N GLU A 90 -5.46 -5.26 4.98
CA GLU A 90 -4.02 -5.10 5.26
C GLU A 90 -3.50 -6.20 6.18
N GLU A 91 -2.48 -6.92 5.68
CA GLU A 91 -1.83 -8.04 6.35
C GLU A 91 -1.32 -7.60 7.73
N SER A 92 -1.92 -8.15 8.78
CA SER A 92 -1.65 -7.77 10.15
C SER A 92 -0.89 -8.90 10.84
N SER A 93 0.44 -8.80 10.81
CA SER A 93 1.32 -9.53 11.72
C SER A 93 2.32 -8.56 12.36
N GLY A 94 2.70 -8.84 13.61
CA GLY A 94 3.30 -7.87 14.54
C GLY A 94 4.27 -6.83 13.96
N SER A 95 4.11 -5.58 14.40
CA SER A 95 4.83 -4.41 13.90
C SER A 95 5.74 -3.85 14.99
N THR A 96 6.99 -3.53 14.68
CA THR A 96 7.78 -2.64 15.54
C THR A 96 7.51 -1.21 15.08
N CYS A 97 6.78 -0.47 15.90
CA CYS A 97 6.47 0.93 15.68
C CYS A 97 7.41 1.78 16.55
N SER A 98 8.16 2.67 15.90
CA SER A 98 8.84 3.74 16.63
C SER A 98 7.85 4.87 16.83
N THR A 99 7.02 4.76 17.87
CA THR A 99 6.61 5.80 18.83
C THR A 99 5.27 5.50 19.51
N ARG A 100 5.13 5.96 20.76
CA ARG A 100 3.89 6.03 21.57
C ARG A 100 3.24 7.43 21.40
N PRO A 101 1.93 7.63 21.70
CA PRO A 101 1.25 8.93 21.63
C PRO A 101 1.90 10.12 22.38
N SER A 102 2.94 9.93 23.18
CA SER A 102 3.65 11.01 23.86
C SER A 102 4.93 11.49 23.15
N GLY A 103 5.18 11.14 21.88
CA GLY A 103 6.23 11.75 21.06
C GLY A 103 7.69 11.58 21.52
N ARG A 104 7.97 10.81 22.57
CA ARG A 104 9.28 10.74 23.26
C ARG A 104 10.44 10.09 22.48
N GLY A 105 10.17 9.57 21.28
CA GLY A 105 11.15 8.77 20.53
C GLY A 105 11.29 7.32 21.04
N ASP A 106 10.37 6.85 21.89
CA ASP A 106 10.39 5.47 22.38
C ASP A 106 10.21 4.46 21.24
N VAL A 107 11.01 3.39 21.26
CA VAL A 107 10.86 2.26 20.31
C VAL A 107 10.00 1.19 20.97
N VAL A 108 8.84 0.90 20.38
CA VAL A 108 7.84 -0.02 20.95
C VAL A 108 7.54 -1.15 19.97
N THR A 109 7.47 -2.38 20.48
CA THR A 109 6.93 -3.51 19.71
C THR A 109 5.45 -3.65 20.01
N CYS A 110 4.63 -3.78 18.97
CA CYS A 110 3.18 -3.93 19.13
C CYS A 110 2.60 -5.06 18.27
N SER A 111 1.56 -5.71 18.79
CA SER A 111 0.78 -6.77 18.18
C SER A 111 -0.68 -6.69 18.65
N PRO A 112 -1.60 -7.51 18.14
CA PRO A 112 -2.95 -7.59 18.69
C PRO A 112 -3.02 -7.95 20.18
N GLU A 113 -1.98 -8.60 20.72
CA GLU A 113 -1.88 -9.05 22.12
C GLU A 113 -1.03 -8.15 23.01
N GLU A 114 -0.16 -7.30 22.43
CA GLU A 114 0.78 -6.45 23.15
C GLU A 114 0.76 -5.02 22.57
N ASN A 115 0.49 -3.98 23.37
CA ASN A 115 0.34 -2.59 22.89
C ASN A 115 -0.66 -2.47 21.71
N ALA A 116 -1.80 -3.16 21.83
CA ALA A 116 -2.78 -3.31 20.76
C ALA A 116 -3.40 -1.99 20.29
N ASP A 117 -3.56 -1.04 21.21
CA ASP A 117 -3.99 0.33 20.91
C ASP A 117 -3.06 1.01 19.89
N LEU A 118 -1.75 0.93 20.11
CA LEU A 118 -0.75 1.45 19.17
C LEU A 118 -0.71 0.63 17.88
N PHE A 119 -0.85 -0.69 17.96
CA PHE A 119 -0.90 -1.56 16.79
C PHE A 119 -2.02 -1.15 15.84
N TYR A 120 -3.26 -1.05 16.34
CA TYR A 120 -4.41 -0.66 15.51
C TYR A 120 -4.42 0.83 15.14
N ALA A 121 -3.84 1.72 15.95
CA ALA A 121 -3.69 3.12 15.58
C ALA A 121 -2.69 3.31 14.43
N ALA A 122 -1.60 2.54 14.41
CA ALA A 122 -0.59 2.62 13.36
C ALA A 122 -1.10 2.10 11.99
N LEU A 123 -1.95 1.07 11.99
CA LEU A 123 -2.59 0.54 10.78
C LEU A 123 -3.57 1.56 10.20
N GLY A 124 -3.34 2.01 8.96
CA GLY A 124 -4.14 3.08 8.35
C GLY A 124 -3.99 4.47 9.02
N GLY A 125 -3.09 4.62 10.00
CA GLY A 125 -2.94 5.84 10.80
C GLY A 125 -2.21 7.00 10.13
N LEU A 126 -1.92 6.90 8.82
CA LEU A 126 -1.26 7.96 8.02
C LEU A 126 0.02 8.53 8.65
N GLY A 127 0.76 7.71 9.41
CA GLY A 127 2.01 8.10 10.09
C GLY A 127 1.83 9.04 11.29
N GLN A 128 0.62 9.23 11.82
CA GLN A 128 0.35 10.16 12.92
C GLN A 128 0.83 9.66 14.29
N PHE A 129 0.81 8.34 14.49
CA PHE A 129 1.11 7.73 15.78
C PHE A 129 2.55 7.20 15.85
N GLY A 130 3.25 7.18 14.72
CA GLY A 130 4.66 6.86 14.66
C GLY A 130 5.21 6.44 13.32
N ILE A 131 6.50 6.11 13.36
CA ILE A 131 7.26 5.63 12.21
C ILE A 131 7.38 4.11 12.34
N ILE A 132 6.74 3.37 11.43
CA ILE A 132 6.90 1.92 11.36
C ILE A 132 8.31 1.61 10.85
N THR A 133 9.11 0.95 11.67
CA THR A 133 10.51 0.61 11.34
C THR A 133 10.68 -0.87 11.01
N ARG A 134 9.71 -1.70 11.40
CA ARG A 134 9.66 -3.12 11.04
C ARG A 134 8.21 -3.62 11.06
N ALA A 135 7.87 -4.49 10.12
CA ALA A 135 6.62 -5.24 10.11
C ALA A 135 6.92 -6.74 9.94
N ARG A 136 6.08 -7.59 10.53
CA ARG A 136 6.01 -9.00 10.18
C ARG A 136 4.86 -9.14 9.19
N ILE A 137 5.03 -9.95 8.17
CA ILE A 137 4.01 -10.16 7.13
C ILE A 137 3.71 -11.65 7.07
N ALA A 138 2.44 -12.02 7.16
CA ALA A 138 1.98 -13.39 7.00
C ALA A 138 2.19 -13.80 5.55
N LEU A 139 2.74 -14.98 5.31
CA LEU A 139 2.96 -15.49 3.96
C LEU A 139 2.04 -16.67 3.66
N GLU A 140 1.68 -16.79 2.39
CA GLU A 140 1.07 -17.98 1.81
C GLU A 140 1.99 -18.62 0.76
N PRO A 141 1.79 -19.92 0.44
CA PRO A 141 2.53 -20.57 -0.63
C PRO A 141 2.32 -19.85 -1.97
N ALA A 142 3.41 -19.42 -2.60
CA ALA A 142 3.35 -18.73 -3.89
C ALA A 142 2.97 -19.70 -5.04
N PRO A 143 1.91 -19.41 -5.81
CA PRO A 143 1.59 -20.21 -6.99
C PRO A 143 2.67 -20.05 -8.07
N LYS A 144 2.96 -21.13 -8.81
CA LYS A 144 4.00 -21.12 -9.86
C LYS A 144 3.55 -20.44 -11.15
N MET A 145 2.26 -20.40 -11.39
CA MET A 145 1.65 -19.81 -12.58
C MET A 145 0.38 -19.09 -12.18
N VAL A 146 -0.05 -18.15 -13.02
CA VAL A 146 -1.36 -17.52 -12.93
C VAL A 146 -1.99 -17.52 -14.31
N ARG A 147 -3.29 -17.76 -14.40
CA ARG A 147 -4.03 -17.54 -15.66
C ARG A 147 -4.57 -16.13 -15.62
N TRP A 148 -4.36 -15.35 -16.68
CA TRP A 148 -4.79 -13.95 -16.69
C TRP A 148 -5.88 -13.72 -17.74
N ILE A 149 -7.09 -13.43 -17.26
CA ILE A 149 -8.28 -13.25 -18.09
C ILE A 149 -8.70 -11.77 -18.10
N ARG A 150 -9.11 -11.29 -19.28
CA ARG A 150 -9.71 -9.97 -19.48
C ARG A 150 -10.98 -10.10 -20.29
N VAL A 151 -12.07 -9.50 -19.79
CA VAL A 151 -13.38 -9.48 -20.44
C VAL A 151 -13.88 -8.05 -20.57
N LEU A 152 -14.68 -7.79 -21.61
CA LEU A 152 -15.30 -6.49 -21.86
C LEU A 152 -16.79 -6.54 -21.60
N TYR A 153 -17.29 -5.55 -20.87
CA TYR A 153 -18.72 -5.28 -20.76
C TYR A 153 -19.05 -3.98 -21.49
N SER A 154 -20.24 -3.93 -22.11
CA SER A 154 -20.81 -2.71 -22.68
C SER A 154 -21.75 -2.00 -21.72
N ASP A 155 -22.34 -2.73 -20.79
CA ASP A 155 -23.30 -2.23 -19.81
C ASP A 155 -22.68 -2.19 -18.41
N PHE A 156 -22.89 -1.10 -17.69
CA PHE A 156 -22.30 -0.90 -16.37
C PHE A 156 -23.00 -1.74 -15.30
N ALA A 157 -24.33 -1.88 -15.37
CA ALA A 157 -25.08 -2.67 -14.39
C ALA A 157 -24.66 -4.14 -14.43
N SER A 158 -24.59 -4.71 -15.64
CA SER A 158 -24.10 -6.08 -15.87
C SER A 158 -22.67 -6.27 -15.34
N PHE A 159 -21.80 -5.26 -15.53
CA PHE A 159 -20.43 -5.29 -15.03
C PHE A 159 -20.36 -5.31 -13.50
N THR A 160 -21.11 -4.45 -12.82
CA THR A 160 -21.10 -4.38 -11.35
C THR A 160 -21.79 -5.57 -10.70
N GLU A 161 -22.90 -6.06 -11.26
CA GLU A 161 -23.60 -7.25 -10.77
C GLU A 161 -22.70 -8.49 -10.82
N ASP A 162 -21.99 -8.70 -11.95
CA ASP A 162 -21.05 -9.80 -12.07
C ASP A 162 -19.86 -9.64 -11.10
N GLN A 163 -19.34 -8.42 -10.92
CA GLN A 163 -18.27 -8.19 -9.94
C GLN A 163 -18.71 -8.50 -8.50
N GLU A 164 -19.90 -8.05 -8.09
CA GLU A 164 -20.47 -8.33 -6.78
C GLU A 164 -20.71 -9.83 -6.58
N MET A 165 -21.22 -10.52 -7.60
CA MET A 165 -21.39 -11.98 -7.56
C MET A 165 -20.05 -12.70 -7.36
N LEU A 166 -19.02 -12.30 -8.09
CA LEU A 166 -17.71 -12.96 -8.08
C LEU A 166 -16.93 -12.74 -6.76
N ILE A 167 -17.10 -11.61 -6.08
CA ILE A 167 -16.46 -11.39 -4.77
C ILE A 167 -17.16 -12.12 -3.63
N MET A 168 -18.45 -12.47 -3.79
CA MET A 168 -19.25 -13.13 -2.75
C MET A 168 -19.23 -14.66 -2.83
N ALA A 169 -18.87 -15.24 -3.97
CA ALA A 169 -18.85 -16.69 -4.13
C ALA A 169 -17.72 -17.36 -3.30
N GLU A 170 -17.91 -18.63 -2.92
CA GLU A 170 -16.95 -19.35 -2.04
C GLU A 170 -15.73 -19.92 -2.78
N LYS A 171 -15.87 -20.22 -4.07
CA LYS A 171 -14.81 -20.77 -4.94
C LYS A 171 -14.67 -19.90 -6.18
N THR A 172 -13.85 -18.86 -6.08
CA THR A 172 -13.78 -17.82 -7.10
C THR A 172 -12.35 -17.61 -7.57
N PHE A 173 -12.10 -16.42 -8.10
CA PHE A 173 -10.82 -15.95 -8.58
C PHE A 173 -10.00 -15.35 -7.44
N ASP A 174 -8.69 -15.54 -7.47
CA ASP A 174 -7.79 -14.99 -6.45
C ASP A 174 -7.64 -13.47 -6.59
N TYR A 175 -7.97 -12.92 -7.77
CA TYR A 175 -7.90 -11.49 -8.05
C TYR A 175 -9.03 -11.06 -8.97
N ILE A 176 -9.74 -10.01 -8.57
CA ILE A 176 -10.83 -9.37 -9.32
C ILE A 176 -10.60 -7.86 -9.30
N GLU A 177 -10.48 -7.26 -10.48
CA GLU A 177 -10.43 -5.80 -10.63
C GLU A 177 -11.24 -5.31 -11.84
N GLY A 178 -11.54 -4.02 -11.84
CA GLY A 178 -12.34 -3.34 -12.84
C GLY A 178 -11.67 -2.06 -13.36
N PHE A 179 -11.77 -1.79 -14.66
CA PHE A 179 -11.39 -0.50 -15.25
C PHE A 179 -12.49 0.08 -16.13
N VAL A 180 -12.68 1.39 -16.03
CA VAL A 180 -13.57 2.16 -16.91
C VAL A 180 -12.76 2.70 -18.09
N ILE A 181 -13.25 2.47 -19.31
CA ILE A 181 -12.63 2.98 -20.54
C ILE A 181 -13.64 3.91 -21.21
N ILE A 182 -13.32 5.21 -21.25
CA ILE A 182 -14.15 6.23 -21.88
C ILE A 182 -13.49 6.65 -23.20
N ASN A 183 -14.23 6.57 -24.30
CA ASN A 183 -13.87 7.14 -25.61
C ASN A 183 -12.45 6.76 -26.11
N ARG A 184 -11.99 5.53 -25.85
CA ARG A 184 -10.75 4.99 -26.44
C ARG A 184 -11.05 3.93 -27.48
N THR A 185 -10.64 4.18 -28.72
CA THR A 185 -10.64 3.18 -29.79
C THR A 185 -9.39 2.29 -29.71
N GLY A 186 -9.47 1.06 -30.22
CA GLY A 186 -8.29 0.19 -30.40
C GLY A 186 -7.78 -0.59 -29.19
N ILE A 187 -8.50 -0.65 -28.06
CA ILE A 187 -8.01 -1.33 -26.84
C ILE A 187 -7.70 -2.82 -27.03
N LEU A 188 -8.48 -3.50 -27.88
CA LEU A 188 -8.29 -4.90 -28.21
C LEU A 188 -6.96 -5.15 -28.96
N ASN A 189 -6.52 -4.20 -29.78
CA ASN A 189 -5.24 -4.29 -30.48
C ASN A 189 -4.06 -4.16 -29.50
N ASN A 190 -4.19 -3.30 -28.48
CA ASN A 190 -3.19 -3.20 -27.41
C ASN A 190 -3.15 -4.44 -26.51
N TRP A 191 -4.23 -5.22 -26.42
CA TRP A 191 -4.22 -6.44 -25.62
C TRP A 191 -3.60 -7.61 -26.37
N ARG A 192 -3.69 -7.65 -27.71
CA ARG A 192 -3.13 -8.73 -28.52
C ARG A 192 -1.61 -8.86 -28.43
N THR A 193 -0.92 -7.83 -27.94
CA THR A 193 0.53 -7.89 -27.67
C THR A 193 0.88 -8.75 -26.45
N SER A 194 -0.07 -9.00 -25.54
CA SER A 194 0.15 -9.76 -24.29
C SER A 194 -0.88 -10.86 -24.03
N PHE A 195 -2.03 -10.85 -24.71
CA PHE A 195 -3.15 -11.78 -24.49
C PHE A 195 -3.56 -12.46 -25.79
N LYS A 196 -3.81 -13.76 -25.70
CA LYS A 196 -4.46 -14.51 -26.79
C LYS A 196 -5.97 -14.29 -26.70
N ALA A 197 -6.58 -13.90 -27.82
CA ALA A 197 -8.03 -13.80 -27.91
C ALA A 197 -8.65 -15.19 -28.01
N SER A 198 -9.70 -15.46 -27.23
CA SER A 198 -10.53 -16.66 -27.33
C SER A 198 -11.93 -16.27 -27.83
N GLY A 199 -12.22 -16.52 -29.11
CA GLY A 199 -13.54 -16.26 -29.72
C GLY A 199 -13.54 -15.18 -30.82
N PRO A 200 -14.67 -15.01 -31.53
CA PRO A 200 -14.79 -14.04 -32.63
C PRO A 200 -14.67 -12.59 -32.12
N SER A 201 -13.98 -11.74 -32.88
CA SER A 201 -13.78 -10.34 -32.50
C SER A 201 -15.11 -9.57 -32.48
N PRO A 202 -15.38 -8.72 -31.48
CA PRO A 202 -16.56 -7.87 -31.51
C PRO A 202 -16.47 -6.91 -32.69
N SER A 203 -17.55 -6.84 -33.49
CA SER A 203 -17.62 -6.11 -34.75
C SER A 203 -18.03 -4.63 -34.62
N LYS A 204 -18.12 -4.08 -33.41
CA LYS A 204 -18.56 -2.70 -33.18
C LYS A 204 -17.53 -1.87 -32.41
N PRO A 205 -17.29 -0.60 -32.81
CA PRO A 205 -16.52 0.34 -32.00
C PRO A 205 -17.28 0.63 -30.71
N PHE A 206 -16.62 0.44 -29.57
CA PHE A 206 -17.17 0.74 -28.24
C PHE A 206 -16.89 2.19 -27.87
N SER A 207 -17.92 2.95 -27.49
CA SER A 207 -17.81 4.32 -26.95
C SER A 207 -17.47 4.34 -25.46
N VAL A 208 -17.88 3.30 -24.72
CA VAL A 208 -17.53 3.02 -23.33
C VAL A 208 -17.30 1.52 -23.20
N GLY A 209 -16.21 1.10 -22.56
CA GLY A 209 -15.90 -0.31 -22.32
C GLY A 209 -15.46 -0.51 -20.88
N TRP A 210 -15.90 -1.59 -20.25
CA TRP A 210 -15.50 -1.94 -18.88
C TRP A 210 -14.64 -3.19 -18.93
N LYS A 211 -13.50 -3.18 -18.26
CA LYS A 211 -12.53 -4.27 -18.27
C LYS A 211 -12.53 -4.98 -16.92
N GLY A 212 -12.93 -6.24 -16.91
CA GLY A 212 -12.69 -7.15 -15.78
C GLY A 212 -11.30 -7.76 -15.86
N PHE A 213 -10.56 -7.79 -14.75
CA PHE A 213 -9.33 -8.57 -14.59
C PHE A 213 -9.62 -9.73 -13.68
N ILE A 214 -9.24 -10.92 -14.11
CA ILE A 214 -9.55 -12.13 -13.39
C ILE A 214 -8.31 -13.04 -13.37
N LEU A 215 -7.81 -13.39 -12.18
CA LEU A 215 -6.83 -14.47 -12.00
C LEU A 215 -7.53 -15.69 -11.38
N PRO A 216 -7.69 -16.81 -12.09
CA PRO A 216 -8.10 -18.05 -11.47
C PRO A 216 -6.95 -18.74 -10.77
N ARG A 217 -7.35 -19.50 -9.75
CA ARG A 217 -6.49 -20.37 -8.96
C ARG A 217 -5.70 -21.29 -9.85
N ALA A 218 -4.38 -21.25 -9.66
CA ALA A 218 -3.52 -22.29 -10.17
C ALA A 218 -3.78 -23.56 -9.35
N ASN A 219 -4.21 -24.62 -10.03
CA ASN A 219 -4.22 -25.97 -9.46
C ASN A 219 -2.79 -26.46 -9.22
#